data_AF-A0A7C6U3X7-F1
#
_entry.id   AF-A0A7C6U3X7-F1
#
_cell.length_a   1.000
_cell.length_b   1.000
_cell.length_c   1.000
_cell.angle_alpha   90.00
_cell.angle_beta   90.00
_cell.angle_gamma   90.00
#
_symmetry.space_group_name_H-M   'P 1'
#
loop_
_entity.id
_entity.type
_entity.pdbx_description
1 polymer ?
#
loop_
_entity_poly.entity_id
_entity_poly.type
_entity_poly.pdbx_seq_one_letter_code
_entity_poly.pdbx_strand_id
1 'polypeptide(L)'
;VVADITRHGQEAVIARGGRGGRGNTRFATPKIPAPEFAENGEYGEEKEIRIELKVLADVGLVGFPSVGKSTIISAVSAAKPKIAAYPFTTLVPNLGVVQVKDGRSFVMADLPGLIEGASQGAGLGFRFLKHIERTRVIVHVVEMASLEGRNPYEDYLTINKELENYNPKLLLRPQIIAANKMDLPEAEANLKEFKKQVKDIPIIPISAYTRKNLDELLYKIADALENVPVDAFMDAPTEEVVEYKFTPKPAPYTITKDDDGVFVVDGPVIRKYFERTNFDREENVKLFAQRLRKLGVDDDLRKLGVKHGDTVRIIKYEFEFWD
;
A
#
# COMPACT_ATOMS: atom_id res chain seq x y z
N VAL A 1 -1.98 -1.15 10.45
CA VAL A 1 -1.04 -0.63 9.43
C VAL A 1 0.31 -0.42 10.11
N VAL A 2 1.42 -0.92 9.54
CA VAL A 2 2.76 -0.83 10.16
C VAL A 2 3.44 0.51 9.82
N ALA A 3 3.30 0.97 8.59
CA ALA A 3 3.76 2.29 8.13
C ALA A 3 3.00 2.69 6.84
N ASP A 4 2.87 4.00 6.58
CA ASP A 4 2.46 4.55 5.28
C ASP A 4 3.60 5.43 4.76
N ILE A 5 4.13 5.10 3.57
CA ILE A 5 5.30 5.76 2.96
C ILE A 5 4.78 6.66 1.85
N THR A 6 4.76 7.97 2.11
CA THR A 6 4.15 8.98 1.22
C THR A 6 5.16 9.96 0.63
N ARG A 7 6.39 10.00 1.14
CA ARG A 7 7.43 10.94 0.70
C ARG A 7 8.69 10.22 0.23
N HIS A 8 9.36 10.82 -0.75
CA HIS A 8 10.67 10.35 -1.19
C HIS A 8 11.67 10.35 -0.03
N GLY A 9 12.38 9.24 0.17
CA GLY A 9 13.35 9.07 1.27
C GLY A 9 12.76 8.76 2.65
N GLN A 10 11.44 8.58 2.77
CA GLN A 10 10.82 8.21 4.04
C GLN A 10 11.11 6.74 4.37
N GLU A 11 11.67 6.49 5.55
CA GLU A 11 11.99 5.15 6.04
C GLU A 11 11.11 4.77 7.23
N ALA A 12 10.81 3.47 7.38
CA ALA A 12 10.10 2.93 8.52
C ALA A 12 10.69 1.59 8.95
N VAL A 13 10.86 1.39 10.26
CA VAL A 13 11.37 0.13 10.81
C VAL A 13 10.24 -0.88 10.89
N ILE A 14 10.25 -1.87 9.99
CA ILE A 14 9.23 -2.93 9.92
C ILE A 14 9.48 -4.03 10.97
N ALA A 15 10.74 -4.44 11.09
CA ALA A 15 11.20 -5.48 12.00
C ALA A 15 12.51 -5.03 12.66
N ARG A 16 12.62 -5.21 13.97
CA ARG A 16 13.83 -4.87 14.73
C ARG A 16 14.79 -6.06 14.80
N GLY A 17 16.08 -5.77 14.67
CA GLY A 17 17.12 -6.75 14.97
C GLY A 17 17.17 -7.09 16.46
N GLY A 18 17.56 -8.32 16.76
CA GLY A 18 17.75 -8.77 18.13
C GLY A 18 18.96 -8.10 18.80
N ARG A 19 18.94 -8.03 20.13
CA ARG A 19 20.06 -7.49 20.90
C ARG A 19 21.22 -8.48 20.93
N GLY A 20 22.44 -7.96 20.85
CA GLY A 20 23.65 -8.75 21.02
C GLY A 20 23.72 -9.43 22.39
N GLY A 21 24.34 -10.62 22.40
CA GLY A 21 24.63 -11.36 23.62
C GLY A 21 25.59 -10.60 24.54
N ARG A 22 25.51 -10.86 25.85
CA ARG A 22 26.46 -10.30 26.82
C ARG A 22 27.63 -11.28 26.96
N GLY A 23 28.85 -10.80 26.73
CA GLY A 23 30.07 -11.55 27.04
C GLY A 23 30.28 -11.74 28.54
N ASN A 24 31.17 -12.66 28.90
CA ASN A 24 31.44 -13.07 30.28
C ASN A 24 31.86 -11.93 31.22
N THR A 25 32.62 -10.94 30.72
CA THR A 25 33.05 -9.78 31.49
C THR A 25 31.89 -8.99 32.10
N ARG A 26 30.70 -9.01 31.46
CA ARG A 26 29.49 -8.36 31.98
C ARG A 26 28.84 -9.08 33.15
N PHE A 27 29.32 -10.27 33.53
CA PHE A 27 28.82 -11.08 34.64
C PHE A 27 29.80 -11.17 35.81
N ALA A 28 30.97 -10.54 35.71
CA ALA A 28 31.97 -10.54 36.77
C ALA A 28 31.40 -9.84 38.02
N THR A 29 31.50 -10.50 39.18
CA THR A 29 31.11 -9.95 40.48
C THR A 29 32.19 -10.28 41.51
N PRO A 30 32.23 -9.62 42.68
CA PRO A 30 33.21 -9.98 43.73
C PRO A 30 33.17 -11.46 44.14
N LYS A 31 32.01 -12.12 43.99
CA LYS A 31 31.83 -13.55 44.27
C LYS A 31 32.19 -14.46 43.09
N ILE A 32 32.22 -13.94 41.86
CA ILE A 32 32.54 -14.66 40.62
C ILE A 32 33.45 -13.77 39.77
N PRO A 33 34.76 -13.71 40.07
CA PRO A 33 35.69 -12.79 39.41
C PRO A 33 35.97 -13.12 37.94
N ALA A 34 35.92 -14.42 37.59
CA ALA A 34 36.15 -14.93 36.24
C ALA A 34 34.98 -15.82 35.80
N PRO A 35 33.86 -15.25 35.31
CA PRO A 35 32.75 -16.03 34.79
C PRO A 35 33.16 -16.79 33.53
N GLU A 36 32.81 -18.08 33.45
CA GLU A 36 32.99 -18.90 32.24
C GLU A 36 31.76 -18.89 31.33
N PHE A 37 30.74 -18.11 31.70
CA PHE A 37 29.46 -18.07 31.02
C PHE A 37 29.17 -16.76 30.28
N ALA A 38 28.36 -16.84 29.22
CA ALA A 38 27.93 -15.74 28.39
C ALA A 38 26.49 -15.96 27.90
N GLU A 39 25.83 -14.89 27.49
CA GLU A 39 24.49 -14.98 26.87
C GLU A 39 24.61 -14.98 25.35
N ASN A 40 23.77 -15.78 24.70
CA ASN A 40 23.56 -15.69 23.27
C ASN A 40 22.83 -14.38 22.89
N GLY A 41 22.93 -14.00 21.61
CA GLY A 41 22.13 -12.92 21.03
C GLY A 41 20.64 -13.29 21.02
N GLU A 42 19.80 -12.26 21.06
CA GLU A 42 18.36 -12.43 20.85
C GLU A 42 18.07 -12.62 19.36
N TYR A 43 17.06 -13.42 19.03
CA TYR A 43 16.53 -13.47 17.67
C TYR A 43 15.89 -12.12 17.28
N GLY A 44 15.98 -11.76 16.00
CA GLY A 44 15.28 -10.60 15.46
C GLY A 44 13.77 -10.82 15.40
N GLU A 45 13.02 -9.73 15.23
CA GLU A 45 11.58 -9.84 14.94
C GLU A 45 11.38 -10.47 13.56
N GLU A 46 10.56 -11.52 13.47
CA GLU A 46 10.07 -12.07 12.21
C GLU A 46 8.60 -11.67 12.03
N LYS A 47 8.26 -11.13 10.86
CA LYS A 47 6.89 -10.71 10.53
C LYS A 47 6.59 -11.06 9.08
N GLU A 48 5.44 -11.68 8.86
CA GLU A 48 4.83 -11.72 7.52
C GLU A 48 4.09 -10.40 7.29
N ILE A 49 4.47 -9.67 6.25
CA ILE A 49 3.88 -8.38 5.94
C ILE A 49 3.23 -8.39 4.55
N ARG A 50 2.07 -7.74 4.45
CA ARG A 50 1.43 -7.44 3.18
C ARG A 50 1.73 -6.01 2.79
N ILE A 51 2.44 -5.83 1.68
CA ILE A 51 2.72 -4.53 1.10
C ILE A 51 1.64 -4.23 0.07
N GLU A 52 0.93 -3.12 0.25
CA GLU A 52 -0.05 -2.64 -0.71
C GLU A 52 0.47 -1.33 -1.31
N LEU A 53 1.01 -1.43 -2.53
CA LEU A 53 1.42 -0.26 -3.28
C LEU A 53 0.17 0.39 -3.90
N LYS A 54 -0.16 1.59 -3.42
CA LYS A 54 -1.27 2.38 -3.96
C LYS A 54 -0.85 3.06 -5.30
N VAL A 55 -0.39 2.33 -6.33
CA VAL A 55 -0.13 2.95 -7.67
C VAL A 55 -1.39 2.93 -8.49
N LEU A 56 -2.02 4.07 -8.74
CA LEU A 56 -3.03 4.14 -9.79
C LEU A 56 -3.01 5.49 -10.51
N ALA A 57 -2.53 5.41 -11.76
CA ALA A 57 -2.55 6.38 -12.86
C ALA A 57 -2.47 7.88 -12.53
N ASP A 58 -1.39 8.52 -12.98
CA ASP A 58 -1.25 9.97 -12.96
C ASP A 58 -2.32 10.69 -13.78
N VAL A 59 -2.77 10.04 -14.87
CA VAL A 59 -3.65 10.62 -15.89
C VAL A 59 -4.83 9.69 -16.16
N GLY A 60 -6.04 10.24 -16.10
CA GLY A 60 -7.27 9.52 -16.46
C GLY A 60 -7.83 9.98 -17.79
N LEU A 61 -8.09 9.05 -18.72
CA LEU A 61 -8.84 9.32 -19.94
C LEU A 61 -10.34 9.17 -19.70
N VAL A 62 -11.10 10.22 -20.03
CA VAL A 62 -12.58 10.22 -19.99
C VAL A 62 -13.14 10.53 -21.37
N GLY A 63 -14.39 10.14 -21.62
CA GLY A 63 -15.07 10.36 -22.89
C GLY A 63 -16.04 9.24 -23.21
N PHE A 64 -16.86 9.41 -24.24
CA PHE A 64 -17.83 8.42 -24.69
C PHE A 64 -17.18 7.08 -25.10
N PRO A 65 -17.96 6.00 -25.26
CA PRO A 65 -17.45 4.77 -25.86
C PRO A 65 -16.98 5.07 -27.30
N SER A 66 -16.00 4.31 -27.79
CA SER A 66 -15.53 4.39 -29.18
C SER A 66 -14.91 5.72 -29.65
N VAL A 67 -14.73 6.72 -28.77
CA VAL A 67 -14.03 7.98 -29.08
C VAL A 67 -12.51 7.81 -29.27
N GLY A 68 -11.98 6.62 -28.95
CA GLY A 68 -10.58 6.26 -29.17
C GLY A 68 -9.67 6.27 -27.94
N LYS A 69 -10.21 6.19 -26.71
CA LYS A 69 -9.42 6.14 -25.46
C LYS A 69 -8.37 5.03 -25.47
N SER A 70 -8.78 3.77 -25.70
CA SER A 70 -7.87 2.63 -25.77
C SER A 70 -6.86 2.73 -26.92
N THR A 71 -7.26 3.36 -28.04
CA THR A 71 -6.37 3.62 -29.18
C THR A 71 -5.27 4.61 -28.81
N ILE A 72 -5.62 5.68 -28.07
CA ILE A 72 -4.63 6.65 -27.55
C ILE A 72 -3.63 5.91 -26.66
N ILE A 73 -4.10 5.19 -25.64
CA ILE A 73 -3.21 4.43 -24.71
C ILE A 73 -2.28 3.50 -25.49
N SER A 74 -2.83 2.75 -26.45
CA SER A 74 -2.05 1.81 -27.26
C SER A 74 -1.03 2.51 -28.16
N ALA A 75 -1.32 3.73 -28.61
CA ALA A 75 -0.43 4.51 -29.47
C ALA A 75 0.71 5.19 -28.68
N VAL A 76 0.47 5.60 -27.42
CA VAL A 76 1.43 6.36 -26.60
C VAL A 76 2.21 5.51 -25.59
N SER A 77 1.79 4.26 -25.36
CA SER A 77 2.42 3.39 -24.36
C SER A 77 3.76 2.82 -24.87
N ALA A 78 4.84 3.08 -24.14
CA ALA A 78 6.19 2.60 -24.43
C ALA A 78 6.34 1.07 -24.22
N ALA A 79 5.46 0.48 -23.42
CA ALA A 79 5.28 -0.96 -23.29
C ALA A 79 3.91 -1.36 -23.88
N LYS A 80 3.73 -2.60 -24.36
CA LYS A 80 2.37 -3.09 -24.69
C LYS A 80 1.47 -2.82 -23.48
N PRO A 81 0.26 -2.24 -23.66
CA PRO A 81 -0.68 -2.01 -22.56
C PRO A 81 -0.79 -3.29 -21.74
N LYS A 82 -0.31 -3.25 -20.51
CA LYS A 82 -0.45 -4.40 -19.63
C LYS A 82 -1.88 -4.36 -19.13
N ILE A 83 -2.65 -5.38 -19.48
CA ILE A 83 -3.91 -5.71 -18.81
C ILE A 83 -3.52 -6.02 -17.37
N ALA A 84 -3.49 -4.99 -16.53
CA ALA A 84 -2.99 -5.12 -15.17
C ALA A 84 -4.14 -5.61 -14.29
N ALA A 85 -4.25 -6.94 -14.17
CA ALA A 85 -5.15 -7.59 -13.24
C ALA A 85 -4.64 -7.37 -11.82
N TYR A 86 -4.92 -6.20 -11.25
CA TYR A 86 -4.62 -5.96 -9.85
C TYR A 86 -5.66 -6.68 -8.98
N PRO A 87 -5.29 -7.25 -7.81
CA PRO A 87 -6.20 -8.00 -6.94
C PRO A 87 -7.44 -7.24 -6.46
N PHE A 88 -7.49 -5.93 -6.72
CA PHE A 88 -8.50 -4.99 -6.27
C PHE A 88 -9.38 -4.42 -7.41
N THR A 89 -9.11 -4.74 -8.68
CA THR A 89 -9.91 -4.29 -9.83
C THR A 89 -10.85 -5.40 -10.29
N THR A 90 -12.15 -5.14 -10.39
CA THR A 90 -13.14 -6.10 -10.90
C THR A 90 -13.29 -6.06 -12.42
N LEU A 91 -12.90 -4.94 -13.04
CA LEU A 91 -12.66 -4.79 -14.47
C LEU A 91 -11.22 -4.33 -14.63
N VAL A 92 -10.45 -4.99 -15.48
CA VAL A 92 -9.04 -4.64 -15.68
C VAL A 92 -8.94 -3.34 -16.49
N PRO A 93 -8.48 -2.22 -15.92
CA PRO A 93 -8.33 -1.00 -16.68
C PRO A 93 -7.19 -1.14 -17.69
N ASN A 94 -7.36 -0.52 -18.86
CA ASN A 94 -6.27 -0.38 -19.81
C ASN A 94 -5.28 0.66 -19.27
N LEU A 95 -4.07 0.22 -18.95
CA LEU A 95 -2.99 1.08 -18.45
C LEU A 95 -1.87 1.16 -19.47
N GLY A 96 -1.36 2.36 -19.67
CA GLY A 96 -0.20 2.64 -20.50
C GLY A 96 0.86 3.40 -19.72
N VAL A 97 2.11 2.93 -19.81
CA VAL A 97 3.26 3.71 -19.34
C VAL A 97 3.71 4.58 -20.50
N VAL A 98 3.57 5.88 -20.32
CA VAL A 98 3.91 6.87 -21.34
C VAL A 98 5.29 7.42 -21.06
N GLN A 99 6.12 7.47 -22.10
CA GLN A 99 7.41 8.14 -22.06
C GLN A 99 7.38 9.31 -23.05
N VAL A 100 7.55 10.51 -22.53
CA VAL A 100 7.66 11.74 -23.31
C VAL A 100 9.08 11.84 -23.86
N LYS A 101 9.23 12.44 -25.05
CA LYS A 101 10.52 12.53 -25.76
C LYS A 101 11.59 13.33 -25.01
N ASP A 102 11.21 14.18 -24.06
CA ASP A 102 12.11 14.94 -23.19
C ASP A 102 12.55 14.17 -21.93
N GLY A 103 12.17 12.89 -21.81
CA GLY A 103 12.58 12.00 -20.72
C GLY A 103 11.58 11.87 -19.58
N ARG A 104 10.50 12.66 -19.56
CA ARG A 104 9.43 12.55 -18.55
C ARG A 104 8.60 11.28 -18.77
N SER A 105 8.04 10.73 -17.71
CA SER A 105 7.19 9.54 -17.78
C SER A 105 6.04 9.60 -16.80
N PHE A 106 4.89 9.04 -17.18
CA PHE A 106 3.70 8.98 -16.34
C PHE A 106 2.83 7.78 -16.72
N VAL A 107 1.92 7.40 -15.82
CA VAL A 107 0.96 6.31 -16.06
C VAL A 107 -0.39 6.89 -16.48
N MET A 108 -0.88 6.44 -17.62
CA MET A 108 -2.20 6.79 -18.14
C MET A 108 -3.15 5.59 -17.99
N ALA A 109 -4.37 5.84 -17.51
CA ALA A 109 -5.43 4.86 -17.43
C ALA A 109 -6.65 5.27 -18.26
N ASP A 110 -7.27 4.29 -18.90
CA ASP A 110 -8.65 4.43 -19.35
C ASP A 110 -9.56 4.39 -18.13
N LEU A 111 -10.56 5.27 -18.09
CA LEU A 111 -11.59 5.27 -17.06
C LEU A 111 -12.87 4.64 -17.63
N PRO A 112 -12.98 3.29 -17.73
CA PRO A 112 -14.22 2.65 -18.15
C PRO A 112 -15.37 2.95 -17.18
N GLY A 113 -16.59 3.08 -17.71
CA GLY A 113 -17.79 2.87 -16.90
C GLY A 113 -18.37 4.08 -16.14
N LEU A 114 -18.19 5.32 -16.59
CA LEU A 114 -19.12 6.40 -16.19
C LEU A 114 -20.52 6.23 -16.81
N ILE A 115 -20.62 5.41 -17.87
CA ILE A 115 -21.75 5.39 -18.81
C ILE A 115 -22.68 4.17 -18.62
N GLU A 116 -22.34 3.22 -17.72
CA GLU A 116 -23.20 2.07 -17.42
C GLU A 116 -23.21 1.75 -15.91
N GLY A 117 -24.30 2.12 -15.22
CA GLY A 117 -24.68 1.50 -13.94
C GLY A 117 -23.91 1.88 -12.67
N ALA A 118 -22.99 2.84 -12.70
CA ALA A 118 -22.27 3.28 -11.50
C ALA A 118 -23.18 3.84 -10.39
N SER A 119 -24.39 4.30 -10.75
CA SER A 119 -25.43 4.79 -9.84
C SER A 119 -26.33 3.70 -9.23
N GLN A 120 -26.25 2.43 -9.66
CA GLN A 120 -27.15 1.35 -9.21
C GLN A 120 -26.54 0.40 -8.16
N GLY A 121 -25.65 0.88 -7.28
CA GLY A 121 -25.43 0.26 -5.96
C GLY A 121 -24.80 -1.14 -5.91
N ALA A 122 -24.21 -1.67 -6.99
CA ALA A 122 -23.67 -3.04 -7.02
C ALA A 122 -22.30 -3.23 -6.32
N GLY A 123 -21.79 -2.25 -5.55
CA GLY A 123 -20.51 -2.37 -4.82
C GLY A 123 -19.22 -2.46 -5.67
N LEU A 124 -19.36 -2.64 -6.98
CA LEU A 124 -18.28 -2.78 -7.98
C LEU A 124 -17.72 -1.41 -8.44
N GLY A 125 -18.58 -0.40 -8.58
CA GLY A 125 -18.19 0.95 -9.01
C GLY A 125 -17.39 1.72 -7.96
N PHE A 126 -17.73 1.60 -6.67
CA PHE A 126 -17.10 2.39 -5.60
C PHE A 126 -15.58 2.12 -5.45
N ARG A 127 -15.14 0.87 -5.70
CA ARG A 127 -13.71 0.55 -5.70
C ARG A 127 -13.01 1.12 -6.92
N PHE A 128 -13.55 0.94 -8.12
CA PHE A 128 -12.99 1.45 -9.37
C PHE A 128 -12.89 2.98 -9.37
N LEU A 129 -13.92 3.67 -8.88
CA LEU A 129 -13.98 5.11 -8.92
C LEU A 129 -13.06 5.79 -7.88
N LYS A 130 -12.74 5.10 -6.76
CA LYS A 130 -11.59 5.48 -5.89
C LYS A 130 -10.25 5.55 -6.63
N HIS A 131 -10.13 4.89 -7.80
CA HIS A 131 -8.92 4.93 -8.63
C HIS A 131 -8.91 6.20 -9.49
N ILE A 132 -10.07 6.64 -9.98
CA ILE A 132 -10.25 7.95 -10.62
C ILE A 132 -9.87 9.05 -9.64
N GLU A 133 -10.24 8.93 -8.36
CA GLU A 133 -9.91 9.93 -7.34
C GLU A 133 -8.40 10.17 -7.16
N ARG A 134 -7.52 9.32 -7.70
CA ARG A 134 -6.07 9.49 -7.62
C ARG A 134 -5.43 10.07 -8.89
N THR A 135 -6.19 10.23 -9.97
CA THR A 135 -5.69 10.92 -11.16
C THR A 135 -5.46 12.39 -10.85
N ARG A 136 -4.33 12.91 -11.30
CA ARG A 136 -3.93 14.31 -11.08
C ARG A 136 -4.39 15.20 -12.23
N VAL A 137 -4.45 14.63 -13.43
CA VAL A 137 -4.87 15.28 -14.67
C VAL A 137 -5.95 14.43 -15.35
N ILE A 138 -6.97 15.10 -15.89
CA ILE A 138 -8.01 14.46 -16.68
C ILE A 138 -7.81 14.82 -18.15
N VAL A 139 -7.75 13.80 -19.01
CA VAL A 139 -7.73 14.00 -20.47
C VAL A 139 -9.10 13.62 -21.00
N HIS A 140 -9.85 14.62 -21.44
CA HIS A 140 -11.17 14.45 -22.00
C HIS A 140 -11.06 14.20 -23.51
N VAL A 141 -11.29 12.96 -23.92
CA VAL A 141 -11.26 12.53 -25.32
C VAL A 141 -12.63 12.78 -25.95
N VAL A 142 -12.68 13.67 -26.94
CA VAL A 142 -13.91 14.04 -27.65
C VAL A 142 -13.73 13.73 -29.13
N GLU A 143 -14.67 13.00 -29.72
CA GLU A 143 -14.67 12.71 -31.15
C GLU A 143 -15.22 13.91 -31.94
N MET A 144 -14.40 14.48 -32.84
CA MET A 144 -14.81 15.65 -33.64
C MET A 144 -15.55 15.29 -34.92
N ALA A 145 -15.43 14.05 -35.39
CA ALA A 145 -16.01 13.61 -36.66
C ALA A 145 -17.52 13.36 -36.60
N SER A 146 -18.11 13.32 -35.41
CA SER A 146 -19.56 13.13 -35.20
C SER A 146 -20.16 11.97 -36.02
N LEU A 147 -19.45 10.83 -36.12
CA LEU A 147 -19.85 9.71 -36.97
C LEU A 147 -21.26 9.17 -36.68
N GLU A 148 -21.72 9.28 -35.43
CA GLU A 148 -23.05 8.85 -34.98
C GLU A 148 -24.06 10.01 -34.92
N GLY A 149 -23.77 11.16 -35.54
CA GLY A 149 -24.60 12.36 -35.51
C GLY A 149 -24.61 13.08 -34.15
N ARG A 150 -23.70 12.73 -33.24
CA ARG A 150 -23.57 13.35 -31.92
C ARG A 150 -22.81 14.66 -31.98
N ASN A 151 -23.28 15.68 -31.26
CA ASN A 151 -22.61 16.96 -31.17
C ASN A 151 -21.42 16.87 -30.20
N PRO A 152 -20.17 17.20 -30.62
CA PRO A 152 -18.99 17.08 -29.76
C PRO A 152 -19.07 17.91 -28.48
N TYR A 153 -19.76 19.05 -28.51
CA TYR A 153 -19.96 19.90 -27.34
C TYR A 153 -20.95 19.31 -26.35
N GLU A 154 -22.03 18.70 -26.83
CA GLU A 154 -23.00 18.00 -25.96
C GLU A 154 -22.35 16.78 -25.29
N ASP A 155 -21.52 16.04 -26.04
CA ASP A 155 -20.74 14.93 -25.48
C ASP A 155 -19.82 15.42 -24.35
N TYR A 156 -19.11 16.53 -24.59
CA TYR A 156 -18.26 17.17 -23.59
C TYR A 156 -19.02 17.59 -22.32
N LEU A 157 -20.18 18.24 -22.48
CA LEU A 157 -21.00 18.65 -21.34
C LEU A 157 -21.54 17.44 -20.56
N THR A 158 -21.93 16.38 -21.27
CA THR A 158 -22.50 15.17 -20.66
C THR A 158 -21.48 14.49 -19.76
N ILE A 159 -20.26 14.27 -20.25
CA ILE A 159 -19.18 13.65 -19.47
C ILE A 159 -18.77 14.54 -18.29
N ASN A 160 -18.71 15.87 -18.44
CA ASN A 160 -18.42 16.75 -17.30
C ASN A 160 -19.50 16.72 -16.23
N LYS A 161 -20.78 16.66 -16.63
CA LYS A 161 -21.89 16.50 -15.69
C LYS A 161 -21.84 15.16 -14.96
N GLU A 162 -21.43 14.09 -15.65
CA GLU A 162 -21.21 12.78 -15.02
C GLU A 162 -20.06 12.82 -14.00
N LEU A 163 -18.94 13.46 -14.33
CA LEU A 163 -17.83 13.66 -13.41
C LEU A 163 -18.25 14.45 -12.17
N GLU A 164 -19.03 15.52 -12.36
CA GLU A 164 -19.58 16.34 -11.28
C GLU A 164 -20.51 15.55 -10.36
N ASN A 165 -21.47 14.82 -10.95
CA ASN A 165 -22.43 14.00 -10.21
C ASN A 165 -21.75 12.89 -9.40
N TYR A 166 -20.63 12.38 -9.89
CA TYR A 166 -19.87 11.35 -9.19
C TYR A 166 -19.05 11.95 -8.04
N ASN A 167 -18.18 12.92 -8.33
CA ASN A 167 -17.40 13.61 -7.32
C ASN A 167 -17.02 15.02 -7.82
N PRO A 168 -17.60 16.09 -7.24
CA PRO A 168 -17.33 17.47 -7.67
C PRO A 168 -15.84 17.86 -7.63
N LYS A 169 -15.02 17.21 -6.79
CA LYS A 169 -13.57 17.46 -6.73
C LYS A 169 -12.84 17.08 -8.02
N LEU A 170 -13.43 16.23 -8.87
CA LEU A 170 -12.85 15.87 -10.16
C LEU A 170 -12.80 17.06 -11.12
N LEU A 171 -13.74 18.00 -11.00
CA LEU A 171 -13.77 19.22 -11.82
C LEU A 171 -12.68 20.23 -11.42
N LEU A 172 -12.09 20.10 -10.24
CA LEU A 172 -10.99 20.95 -9.78
C LEU A 172 -9.66 20.57 -10.42
N ARG A 173 -9.59 19.42 -11.10
CA ARG A 173 -8.36 18.91 -11.69
C ARG A 173 -8.10 19.58 -13.04
N PRO A 174 -6.84 19.84 -13.39
CA PRO A 174 -6.53 20.31 -14.72
C PRO A 174 -7.07 19.33 -15.77
N GLN A 175 -7.91 19.86 -16.65
CA GLN A 175 -8.49 19.13 -17.76
C GLN A 175 -7.78 19.53 -19.05
N ILE A 176 -7.49 18.54 -19.89
CA ILE A 176 -6.98 18.74 -21.26
C ILE A 176 -7.93 18.03 -22.20
N ILE A 177 -8.40 18.71 -23.25
CA ILE A 177 -9.28 18.12 -24.24
C ILE A 177 -8.45 17.56 -25.39
N ALA A 178 -8.53 16.26 -25.59
CA ALA A 178 -8.01 15.56 -26.76
C ALA A 178 -9.10 15.47 -27.82
N ALA A 179 -9.11 16.43 -28.75
CA ALA A 179 -10.03 16.45 -29.88
C ALA A 179 -9.59 15.40 -30.92
N ASN A 180 -10.17 14.21 -30.85
CA ASN A 180 -9.72 13.02 -31.57
C ASN A 180 -10.49 12.77 -32.88
N LYS A 181 -9.93 11.86 -33.70
CA LYS A 181 -10.41 11.50 -35.04
C LYS A 181 -10.36 12.66 -36.06
N MET A 182 -9.36 13.54 -35.94
CA MET A 182 -9.14 14.66 -36.87
C MET A 182 -8.74 14.24 -38.30
N ASP A 183 -8.52 12.94 -38.53
CA ASP A 183 -8.30 12.34 -39.83
C ASP A 183 -9.58 12.13 -40.65
N LEU A 184 -10.75 12.27 -40.02
CA LEU A 184 -12.05 12.08 -40.66
C LEU A 184 -12.62 13.40 -41.21
N PRO A 185 -13.51 13.33 -42.22
CA PRO A 185 -14.22 14.51 -42.72
C PRO A 185 -15.05 15.18 -41.62
N GLU A 186 -15.38 16.45 -41.81
CA GLU A 186 -16.16 17.30 -40.88
C GLU A 186 -15.50 17.63 -39.54
N ALA A 187 -14.51 16.84 -39.09
CA ALA A 187 -13.81 17.04 -37.83
C ALA A 187 -13.19 18.45 -37.70
N GLU A 188 -12.67 19.01 -38.80
CA GLU A 188 -12.06 20.33 -38.80
C GLU A 188 -13.07 21.48 -38.67
N ALA A 189 -14.27 21.31 -39.23
CA ALA A 189 -15.37 22.26 -39.09
C ALA A 189 -15.96 22.20 -37.67
N ASN A 190 -16.19 20.98 -37.17
CA ASN A 190 -16.70 20.75 -35.83
C ASN A 190 -15.73 21.25 -34.76
N LEU A 191 -14.42 21.06 -34.94
CA LEU A 191 -13.41 21.61 -34.02
C LEU A 191 -13.47 23.14 -33.94
N LYS A 192 -13.68 23.83 -35.07
CA LYS A 192 -13.80 25.30 -35.08
C LYS A 192 -15.00 25.76 -34.27
N GLU A 193 -16.12 25.05 -34.38
CA GLU A 193 -17.32 25.38 -33.62
C GLU A 193 -17.16 25.03 -32.14
N PHE A 194 -16.61 23.86 -31.83
CA PHE A 194 -16.30 23.42 -30.48
C PHE A 194 -15.40 24.41 -29.72
N LYS A 195 -14.36 24.94 -30.39
CA LYS A 195 -13.44 25.94 -29.82
C LYS A 195 -14.11 27.29 -29.49
N LYS A 196 -15.26 27.61 -30.08
CA LYS A 196 -16.02 28.83 -29.71
C LYS A 196 -16.78 28.63 -28.41
N GLN A 197 -17.22 27.40 -28.15
CA GLN A 197 -18.10 27.04 -27.05
C GLN A 197 -17.31 26.68 -25.79
N VAL A 198 -16.16 26.03 -25.93
CA VAL A 198 -15.24 25.72 -24.83
C VAL A 198 -14.14 26.78 -24.75
N LYS A 199 -14.06 27.49 -23.62
CA LYS A 199 -13.03 28.49 -23.33
C LYS A 199 -12.15 28.03 -22.17
N ASP A 200 -10.93 28.54 -22.12
CA ASP A 200 -10.00 28.41 -20.98
C ASP A 200 -9.50 26.98 -20.67
N ILE A 201 -9.78 26.01 -21.54
CA ILE A 201 -9.28 24.63 -21.44
C ILE A 201 -8.38 24.34 -22.65
N PRO A 202 -7.17 23.78 -22.46
CA PRO A 202 -6.31 23.37 -23.57
C PRO A 202 -6.99 22.32 -24.47
N ILE A 203 -7.19 22.64 -25.74
CA ILE A 203 -7.74 21.72 -26.75
C ILE A 203 -6.62 21.33 -27.72
N ILE A 204 -6.22 20.06 -27.68
CA ILE A 204 -5.20 19.50 -28.57
C ILE A 204 -5.87 18.63 -29.63
N PRO A 205 -5.86 19.04 -30.92
CA PRO A 205 -6.37 18.22 -32.01
C PRO A 205 -5.41 17.07 -32.30
N ILE A 206 -5.91 15.84 -32.27
CA ILE A 206 -5.12 14.63 -32.47
C ILE A 206 -5.82 13.66 -33.43
N SER A 207 -5.04 12.72 -33.95
CA SER A 207 -5.59 11.49 -34.51
C SER A 207 -4.83 10.32 -33.92
N ALA A 208 -5.47 9.59 -33.02
CA ALA A 208 -4.88 8.41 -32.38
C ALA A 208 -4.57 7.30 -33.40
N TYR A 209 -5.41 7.17 -34.44
CA TYR A 209 -5.24 6.17 -35.50
C TYR A 209 -4.02 6.45 -36.37
N THR A 210 -3.85 7.70 -36.84
CA THR A 210 -2.72 8.10 -37.67
C THR A 210 -1.49 8.53 -36.85
N ARG A 211 -1.60 8.53 -35.52
CA ARG A 211 -0.59 9.03 -34.56
C ARG A 211 -0.21 10.50 -34.76
N LYS A 212 -1.09 11.29 -35.37
CA LYS A 212 -0.86 12.72 -35.60
C LYS A 212 -1.04 13.49 -34.30
N ASN A 213 -0.05 14.34 -34.01
CA ASN A 213 -0.04 15.31 -32.92
C ASN A 213 -0.14 14.75 -31.49
N LEU A 214 0.19 13.46 -31.31
CA LEU A 214 0.21 12.84 -29.98
C LEU A 214 1.30 13.44 -29.10
N ASP A 215 2.46 13.77 -29.64
CA ASP A 215 3.57 14.36 -28.88
C ASP A 215 3.15 15.67 -28.18
N GLU A 216 2.42 16.55 -28.88
CA GLU A 216 1.92 17.81 -28.29
C GLU A 216 0.97 17.55 -27.13
N LEU A 217 0.09 16.56 -27.26
CA LEU A 217 -0.79 16.13 -26.17
C LEU A 217 0.05 15.63 -24.97
N LEU A 218 1.05 14.79 -25.21
CA LEU A 218 1.90 14.23 -24.15
C LEU A 218 2.70 15.31 -23.42
N TYR A 219 3.27 16.28 -24.15
CA TYR A 219 3.94 17.42 -23.54
C TYR A 219 2.99 18.22 -22.65
N LYS A 220 1.78 18.52 -23.13
CA LYS A 220 0.80 19.26 -22.30
C LYS A 220 0.35 18.51 -21.07
N ILE A 221 0.20 17.19 -21.15
CA ILE A 221 -0.11 16.36 -19.99
C ILE A 221 1.06 16.41 -18.99
N ALA A 222 2.30 16.25 -19.45
CA ALA A 222 3.47 16.29 -18.59
C ALA A 222 3.63 17.66 -17.88
N ASP A 223 3.45 18.75 -18.62
CA ASP A 223 3.47 20.11 -18.06
C ASP A 223 2.37 20.30 -17.00
N ALA A 224 1.17 19.75 -17.24
CA ALA A 224 0.09 19.82 -16.25
C ALA A 224 0.42 19.01 -14.99
N LEU A 225 1.03 17.81 -15.14
CA LEU A 225 1.40 16.96 -14.01
C LEU A 225 2.51 17.53 -13.12
N GLU A 226 3.40 18.36 -13.67
CA GLU A 226 4.43 19.06 -12.89
C GLU A 226 3.83 20.15 -12.00
N ASN A 227 2.77 20.80 -12.48
CA ASN A 227 2.08 21.87 -11.76
C ASN A 227 1.06 21.36 -10.74
N VAL A 228 0.78 20.05 -10.72
CA VAL A 228 -0.15 19.41 -9.80
C VAL A 228 0.63 18.57 -8.78
N PRO A 229 0.71 19.02 -7.51
CA PRO A 229 1.26 18.21 -6.43
C PRO A 229 0.60 16.83 -6.35
N VAL A 230 1.38 15.81 -6.00
CA VAL A 230 0.89 14.41 -5.92
C VAL A 230 -0.26 14.26 -4.92
N ASP A 231 -0.29 15.14 -3.93
CA ASP A 231 -1.23 15.22 -2.82
C ASP A 231 -2.32 16.29 -3.00
N ALA A 232 -2.34 17.04 -4.10
CA ALA A 232 -3.24 18.19 -4.29
C ALA A 232 -4.75 17.86 -4.17
N PHE A 233 -5.11 16.62 -4.48
CA PHE A 233 -6.50 16.13 -4.44
C PHE A 233 -6.68 14.93 -3.50
N MET A 234 -5.66 14.59 -2.72
CA MET A 234 -5.82 13.62 -1.65
C MET A 234 -6.61 14.31 -0.54
N ASP A 235 -7.63 13.63 0.00
CA ASP A 235 -8.19 14.06 1.27
C ASP A 235 -7.02 14.16 2.25
N ALA A 236 -6.97 15.27 3.00
CA ALA A 236 -6.06 15.38 4.14
C ALA A 236 -6.15 14.05 4.89
N PRO A 237 -5.01 13.43 5.28
CA PRO A 237 -5.09 12.21 6.05
C PRO A 237 -6.09 12.51 7.14
N THR A 238 -7.23 11.80 7.13
CA THR A 238 -8.09 11.78 8.30
C THR A 238 -7.10 11.58 9.42
N GLU A 239 -7.14 12.43 10.44
CA GLU A 239 -6.58 12.06 11.72
C GLU A 239 -7.30 10.74 12.04
N GLU A 240 -6.76 9.62 11.52
CA GLU A 240 -6.88 8.34 12.15
C GLU A 240 -6.24 8.67 13.46
N VAL A 241 -7.10 9.07 14.41
CA VAL A 241 -6.84 9.04 15.82
C VAL A 241 -6.30 7.63 15.97
N VAL A 242 -4.98 7.52 15.99
CA VAL A 242 -4.31 6.31 16.38
C VAL A 242 -4.71 6.25 17.83
N GLU A 243 -5.86 5.62 18.09
CA GLU A 243 -6.21 5.15 19.41
C GLU A 243 -5.00 4.31 19.77
N TYR A 244 -4.12 4.90 20.56
CA TYR A 244 -3.16 4.16 21.34
C TYR A 244 -4.01 3.32 22.28
N LYS A 245 -4.49 2.18 21.78
CA LYS A 245 -4.94 1.08 22.62
C LYS A 245 -3.70 0.73 23.40
N PHE A 246 -3.63 1.27 24.62
CA PHE A 246 -2.72 0.83 25.64
C PHE A 246 -2.94 -0.67 25.74
N THR A 247 -2.11 -1.43 25.04
CA THR A 247 -2.06 -2.87 25.16
C THR A 247 -1.27 -3.07 26.45
N PRO A 248 -1.92 -3.50 27.54
CA PRO A 248 -1.18 -3.80 28.76
C PRO A 248 -0.04 -4.74 28.37
N LYS A 249 1.17 -4.44 28.86
CA LYS A 249 2.33 -5.30 28.58
C LYS A 249 1.91 -6.73 28.93
N PRO A 250 2.05 -7.69 28.00
CA PRO A 250 1.68 -9.07 28.28
C PRO A 250 2.41 -9.52 29.55
N ALA A 251 1.74 -10.33 30.36
CA ALA A 251 2.34 -10.91 31.56
C ALA A 251 3.70 -11.53 31.19
N PRO A 252 4.71 -11.42 32.06
CA PRO A 252 6.06 -11.90 31.74
C PRO A 252 6.07 -13.41 31.43
N TYR A 253 5.16 -14.15 32.06
CA TYR A 253 4.90 -15.57 31.85
C TYR A 253 3.47 -15.96 32.23
N THR A 254 3.09 -17.17 31.83
CA THR A 254 1.88 -17.88 32.22
C THR A 254 2.25 -19.32 32.56
N ILE A 255 1.53 -19.91 33.52
CA ILE A 255 1.64 -21.32 33.86
C ILE A 255 0.31 -22.00 33.52
N THR A 256 0.35 -22.97 32.64
CA THR A 256 -0.80 -23.80 32.24
C THR A 256 -0.57 -25.25 32.63
N LYS A 257 -1.62 -26.06 32.71
CA LYS A 257 -1.49 -27.50 32.91
C LYS A 257 -1.87 -28.20 31.61
N ASP A 258 -0.98 -29.05 31.11
CA ASP A 258 -1.15 -29.76 29.83
C ASP A 258 -1.95 -31.06 30.04
N ASP A 259 -2.35 -31.72 28.95
CA ASP A 259 -3.25 -32.89 28.97
C ASP A 259 -2.65 -34.10 29.71
N ASP A 260 -1.33 -34.20 29.75
CA ASP A 260 -0.55 -35.20 30.51
C ASP A 260 -0.44 -34.87 32.01
N GLY A 261 -1.00 -33.73 32.43
CA GLY A 261 -1.00 -33.26 33.81
C GLY A 261 0.27 -32.50 34.22
N VAL A 262 1.21 -32.27 33.30
CA VAL A 262 2.44 -31.52 33.55
C VAL A 262 2.18 -30.01 33.49
N PHE A 263 2.79 -29.25 34.40
CA PHE A 263 2.71 -27.78 34.35
C PHE A 263 3.67 -27.22 33.31
N VAL A 264 3.17 -26.35 32.42
CA VAL A 264 3.91 -25.70 31.35
C VAL A 264 4.09 -24.23 31.67
N VAL A 265 5.33 -23.76 31.73
CA VAL A 265 5.70 -22.36 31.86
C VAL A 265 6.10 -21.82 30.49
N ASP A 266 5.34 -20.86 29.97
CA ASP A 266 5.67 -20.13 28.73
C ASP A 266 5.41 -18.63 28.92
N GLY A 267 5.97 -17.82 28.04
CA GLY A 267 5.72 -16.39 27.97
C GLY A 267 6.89 -15.62 27.37
N PRO A 268 6.65 -14.34 27.03
CA PRO A 268 7.62 -13.55 26.28
C PRO A 268 8.96 -13.38 27.02
N VAL A 269 8.96 -13.29 28.36
CA VAL A 269 10.20 -13.15 29.15
C VAL A 269 10.90 -14.50 29.34
N ILE A 270 10.14 -15.59 29.53
CA ILE A 270 10.67 -16.95 29.71
C ILE A 270 11.36 -17.41 28.44
N ARG A 271 10.68 -17.25 27.30
CA ARG A 271 11.21 -17.58 25.97
C ARG A 271 12.50 -16.83 25.68
N LYS A 272 12.54 -15.54 25.99
CA LYS A 272 13.75 -14.72 25.90
C LYS A 272 14.90 -15.23 26.79
N TYR A 273 14.64 -15.63 28.02
CA TYR A 273 15.69 -16.20 28.88
C TYR A 273 16.15 -17.56 28.36
N PHE A 274 15.22 -18.37 27.88
CA PHE A 274 15.49 -19.70 27.35
C PHE A 274 16.39 -19.61 26.11
N GLU A 275 16.01 -18.81 25.11
CA GLU A 275 16.77 -18.64 23.85
C GLU A 275 18.18 -18.06 24.07
N ARG A 276 18.36 -17.24 25.11
CA ARG A 276 19.66 -16.64 25.44
C ARG A 276 20.57 -17.56 26.26
N THR A 277 20.03 -18.67 26.77
CA THR A 277 20.75 -19.62 27.61
C THR A 277 21.33 -20.72 26.74
N ASN A 278 22.64 -20.95 26.82
CA ASN A 278 23.24 -22.15 26.26
C ASN A 278 23.17 -23.29 27.29
N PHE A 279 22.27 -24.25 27.06
CA PHE A 279 22.00 -25.37 27.98
C PHE A 279 23.09 -26.45 27.99
N ASP A 280 24.08 -26.41 27.10
CA ASP A 280 25.22 -27.34 27.10
C ASP A 280 26.21 -27.07 28.26
N ARG A 281 26.03 -25.96 28.99
CA ARG A 281 26.91 -25.54 30.10
C ARG A 281 26.11 -25.45 31.39
N GLU A 282 26.50 -26.22 32.39
CA GLU A 282 25.82 -26.31 33.69
C GLU A 282 25.67 -24.93 34.39
N GLU A 283 26.67 -24.05 34.26
CA GLU A 283 26.64 -22.69 34.84
C GLU A 283 25.55 -21.80 34.23
N ASN A 284 25.30 -21.93 32.92
CA ASN A 284 24.22 -21.21 32.24
C ASN A 284 22.85 -21.70 32.71
N VAL A 285 22.70 -23.00 32.93
CA VAL A 285 21.47 -23.60 33.46
C VAL A 285 21.18 -23.06 34.86
N LYS A 286 22.21 -22.96 35.72
CA LYS A 286 22.09 -22.34 37.06
C LYS A 286 21.66 -20.88 36.98
N LEU A 287 22.22 -20.10 36.06
CA LEU A 287 21.84 -18.71 35.85
C LEU A 287 20.40 -18.57 35.36
N PHE A 288 19.97 -19.46 34.47
CA PHE A 288 18.59 -19.53 33.99
C PHE A 288 17.62 -19.82 35.14
N ALA A 289 17.89 -20.83 35.97
CA ALA A 289 17.10 -21.13 37.16
C ALA A 289 17.02 -19.94 38.14
N GLN A 290 18.14 -19.25 38.40
CA GLN A 290 18.14 -18.05 39.24
C GLN A 290 17.26 -16.92 38.68
N ARG A 291 17.15 -16.79 37.36
CA ARG A 291 16.30 -15.79 36.71
C ARG A 291 14.82 -16.13 36.87
N LEU A 292 14.45 -17.41 36.72
CA LEU A 292 13.09 -17.88 36.95
C LEU A 292 12.65 -17.62 38.40
N ARG A 293 13.53 -17.96 39.36
CA ARG A 293 13.30 -17.69 40.78
C ARG A 293 13.12 -16.21 41.07
N LYS A 294 13.97 -15.34 40.51
CA LYS A 294 13.84 -13.87 40.65
C LYS A 294 12.57 -13.32 39.99
N LEU A 295 12.06 -14.00 38.96
CA LEU A 295 10.84 -13.61 38.26
C LEU A 295 9.57 -14.06 39.01
N GLY A 296 9.70 -14.96 40.00
CA GLY A 296 8.60 -15.48 40.81
C GLY A 296 7.99 -16.80 40.30
N VAL A 297 8.60 -17.43 39.29
CA VAL A 297 8.08 -18.66 38.66
C VAL A 297 8.01 -19.80 39.67
N ASP A 298 9.08 -20.01 40.45
CA ASP A 298 9.14 -21.06 41.47
C ASP A 298 8.03 -20.89 42.51
N ASP A 299 7.77 -19.65 42.95
CA ASP A 299 6.74 -19.36 43.96
C ASP A 299 5.34 -19.64 43.42
N ASP A 300 5.09 -19.34 42.15
CA ASP A 300 3.79 -19.58 41.52
C ASP A 300 3.56 -21.06 41.20
N LEU A 301 4.60 -21.80 40.80
CA LEU A 301 4.53 -23.27 40.68
C LEU A 301 4.21 -23.93 42.02
N ARG A 302 4.82 -23.46 43.13
CA ARG A 302 4.48 -23.95 44.48
C ARG A 302 3.03 -23.67 44.86
N LYS A 303 2.50 -22.49 44.57
CA LYS A 303 1.07 -22.17 44.81
C LYS A 303 0.13 -23.08 44.04
N LEU A 304 0.55 -23.55 42.86
CA LEU A 304 -0.19 -24.49 42.03
C LEU A 304 -0.02 -25.96 42.47
N GLY A 305 0.80 -26.21 43.50
CA GLY A 305 0.95 -27.52 44.13
C GLY A 305 2.09 -28.38 43.59
N VAL A 306 2.98 -27.82 42.76
CA VAL A 306 4.19 -28.51 42.30
C VAL A 306 5.14 -28.75 43.47
N LYS A 307 5.62 -29.98 43.60
CA LYS A 307 6.52 -30.42 44.67
C LYS A 307 7.93 -30.67 44.14
N HIS A 308 8.89 -30.71 45.05
CA HIS A 308 10.24 -31.12 44.75
C HIS A 308 10.27 -32.50 44.06
N GLY A 309 10.96 -32.58 42.93
CA GLY A 309 11.05 -33.79 42.09
C GLY A 309 9.95 -33.92 41.03
N ASP A 310 8.94 -33.04 41.02
CA ASP A 310 7.90 -33.05 39.98
C ASP A 310 8.47 -32.50 38.66
N THR A 311 8.01 -33.06 37.53
CA THR A 311 8.37 -32.57 36.20
C THR A 311 7.60 -31.30 35.87
N VAL A 312 8.31 -30.28 35.40
CA VAL A 312 7.76 -29.03 34.87
C VAL A 312 8.30 -28.82 33.46
N ARG A 313 7.43 -28.45 32.53
CA ARG A 313 7.80 -28.16 31.15
C ARG A 313 8.03 -26.65 31.01
N ILE A 314 9.20 -26.25 30.57
CA ILE A 314 9.47 -24.86 30.18
C ILE A 314 9.56 -24.83 28.66
N ILE A 315 8.57 -24.19 28.04
CA ILE A 315 8.37 -24.17 26.59
C ILE A 315 8.17 -25.60 26.03
N LYS A 316 9.24 -26.27 25.58
CA LYS A 316 9.20 -27.64 25.03
C LYS A 316 10.12 -28.62 25.78
N TYR A 317 10.80 -28.15 26.81
CA TYR A 317 11.82 -28.92 27.52
C TYR A 317 11.32 -29.24 28.92
N GLU A 318 11.60 -30.45 29.36
CA GLU A 318 11.19 -30.95 30.67
C GLU A 318 12.33 -30.80 31.66
N PHE A 319 11.99 -30.26 32.83
CA PHE A 319 12.91 -30.01 33.93
C PHE A 319 12.33 -30.63 35.20
N GLU A 320 13.20 -31.15 36.04
CA GLU A 320 12.82 -31.57 37.39
C GLU A 320 12.80 -30.34 38.30
N PHE A 321 11.70 -30.14 39.03
CA PHE A 321 11.59 -29.01 39.95
C PHE A 321 12.42 -29.26 41.21
N TRP A 322 13.54 -28.54 41.32
CA TRP A 322 14.43 -28.56 42.47
C TRP A 322 14.28 -27.28 43.31
N ASP A 323 14.20 -27.45 44.63
CA ASP A 323 14.04 -26.35 45.59
C ASP A 323 15.41 -25.71 45.89
#